data_AF-A0A7X7P2V8-F1
#
_entry.id   AF-A0A7X7P2V8-F1
#
_cell.length_a   1.000
_cell.length_b   1.000
_cell.length_c   1.000
_cell.angle_alpha   90.00
_cell.angle_beta   90.00
_cell.angle_gamma   90.00
#
_symmetry.space_group_name_H-M   'P 1'
#
loop_
_entity.id
_entity.type
_entity.pdbx_description
1 polymer ?
#
loop_
_entity_poly.entity_id
_entity_poly.type
_entity_poly.pdbx_seq_one_letter_code
_entity_poly.pdbx_strand_id
1 'polypeptide(L)'
;MESAVGPELRQYLRGLYPQFFNYFLSFLLLSRIWVNLHRMGHEIRRTDDGHIWINIFLLMLVCLLPFSASLDAEFGDDFAAAALFHGNLMGIGLMIYWNWAHASRNHRLIDKEFPADAIPGVKRRLLVLPVVALAALLLSPLLEANSSWLYLLVPFLIRRVK
;
A
#
# COMPACT_ATOMS: atom_id res chain seq x y z
N MET A 1 -17.86 -42.51 -5.12
CA MET A 1 -16.73 -41.57 -4.90
C MET A 1 -17.17 -40.13 -4.60
N GLU A 2 -18.44 -39.73 -4.80
CA GLU A 2 -18.93 -38.37 -4.52
C GLU A 2 -19.15 -37.99 -3.04
N SER A 3 -19.24 -38.96 -2.12
CA SER A 3 -19.57 -38.69 -0.70
C SER A 3 -18.40 -38.17 0.15
N ALA A 4 -17.15 -38.32 -0.31
CA ALA A 4 -15.95 -37.87 0.40
C ALA A 4 -15.58 -36.41 0.13
N VAL A 5 -16.06 -35.82 -0.98
CA VAL A 5 -15.72 -34.45 -1.39
C VAL A 5 -16.26 -33.41 -0.41
N GLY A 6 -17.44 -33.63 0.16
CA GLY A 6 -18.08 -32.71 1.11
C GLY A 6 -17.27 -32.46 2.40
N PRO A 7 -16.84 -33.49 3.15
CA PRO A 7 -15.99 -33.32 4.33
C PRO A 7 -14.58 -32.83 3.99
N GLU A 8 -13.95 -33.30 2.92
CA GLU A 8 -12.62 -32.84 2.50
C GLU A 8 -12.62 -31.37 2.08
N LEU A 9 -13.61 -30.93 1.30
CA LEU A 9 -13.79 -29.53 0.92
C LEU A 9 -14.02 -28.64 2.16
N ARG A 10 -14.83 -29.10 3.13
CA ARG A 10 -15.06 -28.34 4.37
C ARG A 10 -13.81 -28.21 5.21
N GLN A 11 -12.99 -29.25 5.30
CA GLN A 11 -11.73 -29.22 6.03
C GLN A 11 -10.71 -28.30 5.33
N TYR A 12 -10.65 -28.36 4.01
CA TYR A 12 -9.82 -27.48 3.19
C TYR A 12 -10.22 -26.00 3.35
N LEU A 13 -11.51 -25.68 3.23
CA LEU A 13 -12.03 -24.32 3.43
C LEU A 13 -11.76 -23.77 4.85
N ARG A 14 -11.82 -24.62 5.88
CA ARG A 14 -11.43 -24.22 7.24
C ARG A 14 -9.94 -23.91 7.33
N GLY A 15 -9.10 -24.70 6.65
CA GLY A 15 -7.66 -24.43 6.54
C GLY A 15 -7.34 -23.12 5.83
N LEU A 16 -8.20 -22.66 4.91
CA LEU A 16 -8.05 -21.39 4.19
C LEU A 16 -8.53 -20.16 4.98
N TYR A 17 -9.21 -20.34 6.12
CA TYR A 17 -9.77 -19.22 6.90
C TYR A 17 -8.73 -18.15 7.28
N PRO A 18 -7.51 -18.50 7.77
CA PRO A 18 -6.47 -17.51 8.06
C PRO A 18 -6.02 -16.73 6.82
N GLN A 19 -5.95 -17.39 5.66
CA GLN A 19 -5.56 -16.77 4.40
C GLN A 19 -6.64 -15.81 3.89
N PHE A 20 -7.92 -16.19 3.98
CA PHE A 20 -9.04 -15.30 3.68
C PHE A 20 -9.08 -14.08 4.58
N PHE A 21 -8.75 -14.24 5.87
CA PHE A 21 -8.68 -13.12 6.81
C PHE A 21 -7.55 -12.14 6.43
N ASN A 22 -6.35 -12.64 6.13
CA ASN A 22 -5.23 -11.81 5.69
C ASN A 22 -5.51 -11.11 4.35
N TYR A 23 -6.18 -11.80 3.43
CA TYR A 23 -6.66 -11.21 2.18
C TYR A 23 -7.64 -10.05 2.44
N PHE A 24 -8.64 -10.27 3.29
CA PHE A 24 -9.62 -9.24 3.63
C PHE A 24 -8.98 -8.04 4.33
N LEU A 25 -8.02 -8.26 5.24
CA LEU A 25 -7.28 -7.18 5.89
C LEU A 25 -6.46 -6.38 4.89
N SER A 26 -5.77 -7.05 3.97
CA SER A 26 -5.06 -6.41 2.86
C SER A 26 -6.02 -5.57 2.02
N PHE A 27 -7.19 -6.11 1.67
CA PHE A 27 -8.22 -5.38 0.93
C PHE A 27 -8.69 -4.11 1.65
N LEU A 28 -8.87 -4.13 2.97
CA LEU A 28 -9.22 -2.92 3.74
C LEU A 28 -8.10 -1.88 3.72
N LEU A 29 -6.84 -2.30 3.81
CA LEU A 29 -5.68 -1.42 3.69
C LEU A 29 -5.63 -0.76 2.30
N LEU A 30 -5.75 -1.56 1.23
CA LEU A 30 -5.83 -1.07 -0.14
C LEU A 30 -7.01 -0.10 -0.32
N SER A 31 -8.18 -0.43 0.23
CA SER A 31 -9.38 0.43 0.14
C SER A 31 -9.11 1.82 0.70
N ARG A 32 -8.38 1.91 1.82
CA ARG A 32 -8.03 3.20 2.43
C ARG A 32 -7.06 4.01 1.58
N ILE A 33 -6.05 3.34 0.99
CA ILE A 33 -5.12 3.97 0.04
C ILE A 33 -5.90 4.47 -1.18
N TRP A 34 -6.82 3.66 -1.70
CA TRP A 34 -7.63 3.98 -2.88
C TRP A 34 -8.52 5.19 -2.67
N VAL A 35 -9.17 5.31 -1.50
CA VAL A 35 -9.97 6.49 -1.15
C VAL A 35 -9.11 7.75 -1.16
N ASN A 36 -7.90 7.70 -0.62
CA ASN A 36 -6.98 8.85 -0.64
C ASN A 36 -6.53 9.20 -2.06
N LEU A 37 -6.17 8.19 -2.86
CA LEU A 37 -5.78 8.38 -4.25
C LEU A 37 -6.92 9.00 -5.06
N HIS A 38 -8.16 8.54 -4.86
CA HIS A 38 -9.34 9.08 -5.54
C HIS A 38 -9.63 10.54 -5.13
N ARG A 39 -9.47 10.89 -3.85
CA ARG A 39 -9.56 12.29 -3.38
C ARG A 39 -8.51 13.17 -4.03
N MET A 40 -7.27 12.70 -4.13
CA MET A 40 -6.20 13.43 -4.84
C MET A 40 -6.51 13.54 -6.34
N GLY A 41 -7.08 12.50 -6.93
CA GLY A 41 -7.52 12.50 -8.32
C GLY A 41 -8.61 13.53 -8.62
N HIS A 42 -9.45 13.87 -7.64
CA HIS A 42 -10.45 14.93 -7.79
C HIS A 42 -9.83 16.32 -8.00
N GLU A 43 -8.62 16.53 -7.48
CA GLU A 43 -7.84 17.76 -7.70
C GLU A 43 -7.15 17.77 -9.07
N ILE A 44 -7.05 16.63 -9.76
CA ILE A 44 -6.38 16.52 -11.06
C ILE A 44 -7.37 16.89 -12.18
N ARG A 45 -7.14 18.03 -12.84
CA ARG A 45 -7.99 18.56 -13.92
C ARG A 45 -7.52 18.17 -15.32
N ARG A 46 -6.27 17.75 -15.46
CA ARG A 46 -5.66 17.32 -16.73
C ARG A 46 -4.80 16.09 -16.51
N THR A 47 -4.68 15.26 -17.53
CA THR A 47 -3.80 14.08 -17.53
C THR A 47 -2.91 14.11 -18.76
N ASP A 48 -1.66 13.71 -18.58
CA ASP A 48 -0.69 13.48 -19.64
C ASP A 48 -0.15 12.05 -19.61
N ASP A 49 0.61 11.66 -20.63
CA ASP A 49 1.14 10.29 -20.75
C ASP A 49 2.01 9.89 -19.55
N GLY A 50 2.80 10.84 -19.02
CA GLY A 50 3.62 10.61 -17.83
C GLY A 50 2.76 10.27 -16.61
N HIS A 51 1.67 11.01 -16.39
CA HIS A 51 0.71 10.73 -15.34
C HIS A 51 0.07 9.34 -15.50
N ILE A 52 -0.27 8.93 -16.72
CA ILE A 52 -0.84 7.61 -17.01
C ILE A 52 0.17 6.50 -16.69
N TRP A 53 1.42 6.62 -17.16
CA TRP A 53 2.44 5.61 -16.91
C TRP A 53 2.74 5.44 -15.42
N ILE A 54 2.79 6.53 -14.65
CA ILE A 54 2.94 6.45 -13.19
C ILE A 54 1.79 5.65 -12.56
N ASN A 55 0.54 5.86 -13.02
CA ASN A 55 -0.60 5.08 -12.56
C ASN A 55 -0.49 3.60 -12.95
N ILE A 56 -0.01 3.27 -14.15
CA ILE A 56 0.19 1.88 -14.57
C ILE A 56 1.20 1.17 -13.67
N PHE A 57 2.34 1.80 -13.37
CA PHE A 57 3.33 1.24 -12.44
C PHE A 57 2.78 1.12 -11.01
N LEU A 58 1.99 2.09 -10.56
CA LEU A 58 1.28 1.99 -9.28
C LEU A 58 0.33 0.78 -9.25
N LEU A 59 -0.46 0.57 -10.31
CA LEU A 59 -1.38 -0.57 -10.42
C LEU A 59 -0.63 -1.90 -10.39
N MET A 60 0.53 -2.00 -11.05
CA MET A 60 1.39 -3.18 -11.01
C MET A 60 1.78 -3.54 -9.56
N LEU A 61 2.24 -2.56 -8.77
CA LEU A 61 2.63 -2.78 -7.37
C LEU A 61 1.44 -3.12 -6.48
N VAL A 62 0.30 -2.46 -6.70
CA VAL A 62 -0.95 -2.76 -5.99
C VAL A 62 -1.42 -4.20 -6.27
N CYS A 63 -1.32 -4.67 -7.51
CA CYS A 63 -1.63 -6.06 -7.87
C CYS A 63 -0.62 -7.06 -7.28
N LEU A 64 0.63 -6.66 -7.08
CA LEU A 64 1.67 -7.48 -6.44
C LEU A 64 1.50 -7.58 -4.91
N LEU A 65 0.79 -6.63 -4.30
CA LEU A 65 0.69 -6.52 -2.84
C LEU A 65 0.14 -7.78 -2.15
N PRO A 66 -0.96 -8.41 -2.59
CA PRO A 66 -1.47 -9.64 -1.98
C PRO A 66 -0.45 -10.78 -2.00
N PHE A 67 0.29 -10.95 -3.11
CA PHE A 67 1.33 -11.97 -3.23
C PHE A 67 2.49 -11.71 -2.26
N SER A 68 2.99 -10.47 -2.22
CA SER A 68 4.07 -10.11 -1.29
C SER A 68 3.65 -10.25 0.18
N ALA A 69 2.39 -9.92 0.50
CA ALA A 69 1.84 -10.07 1.85
C ALA A 69 1.65 -11.52 2.26
N SER A 70 1.20 -12.40 1.34
CA SER A 70 1.12 -13.84 1.63
C SER A 70 2.50 -14.46 1.85
N LEU A 71 3.50 -14.01 1.09
CA LEU A 71 4.87 -14.50 1.23
C LEU A 71 5.47 -14.10 2.59
N ASP A 72 5.28 -12.85 3.01
CA ASP A 72 5.69 -12.36 4.34
C ASP A 72 4.93 -13.07 5.47
N ALA A 73 3.66 -13.40 5.27
CA ALA A 73 2.88 -14.13 6.27
C ALA A 73 3.34 -15.58 6.47
N GLU A 74 3.86 -16.23 5.41
CA GLU A 74 4.33 -17.62 5.44
C GLU A 74 5.81 -17.73 5.82
N PHE A 75 6.63 -16.77 5.39
CA PHE A 75 8.09 -16.79 5.53
C PHE A 75 8.62 -15.54 6.24
N GLY A 76 7.89 -14.95 7.19
CA GLY A 76 8.24 -13.66 7.81
C GLY A 76 9.58 -13.62 8.55
N ASP A 77 10.15 -14.77 8.88
CA ASP A 77 11.50 -14.90 9.45
C ASP A 77 12.61 -14.82 8.38
N ASP A 78 12.26 -14.99 7.10
CA ASP A 78 13.17 -14.86 5.98
C ASP A 78 13.24 -13.40 5.50
N PHE A 79 14.45 -12.84 5.51
CA PHE A 79 14.67 -11.45 5.11
C PHE A 79 14.21 -11.15 3.68
N ALA A 80 14.29 -12.10 2.74
CA ALA A 80 13.87 -11.86 1.37
C ALA A 80 12.35 -11.74 1.26
N ALA A 81 11.59 -12.52 2.03
CA ALA A 81 10.13 -12.40 2.11
C ALA A 81 9.71 -11.04 2.70
N ALA A 82 10.31 -10.65 3.82
CA ALA A 82 10.08 -9.35 4.44
C ALA A 82 10.49 -8.19 3.52
N ALA A 83 11.64 -8.32 2.83
CA ALA A 83 12.12 -7.33 1.87
C ALA A 83 11.18 -7.15 0.69
N LEU A 84 10.59 -8.23 0.18
CA LEU A 84 9.63 -8.15 -0.91
C LEU A 84 8.36 -7.41 -0.47
N PHE A 85 7.82 -7.72 0.70
CA PHE A 85 6.61 -7.07 1.21
C PHE A 85 6.81 -5.60 1.57
N HIS A 86 7.81 -5.30 2.41
CA HIS A 86 8.11 -3.93 2.81
C HIS A 86 8.57 -3.08 1.61
N GLY A 87 9.36 -3.65 0.71
CA GLY A 87 9.79 -3.01 -0.53
C GLY A 87 8.63 -2.69 -1.46
N ASN A 88 7.66 -3.60 -1.59
CA ASN A 88 6.46 -3.34 -2.39
C ASN A 88 5.61 -2.20 -1.80
N LEU A 89 5.36 -2.19 -0.48
CA LEU A 89 4.67 -1.09 0.20
C LEU A 89 5.40 0.25 0.07
N MET A 90 6.74 0.24 0.17
CA MET A 90 7.57 1.42 -0.08
C MET A 90 7.40 1.91 -1.52
N GLY A 91 7.44 1.00 -2.49
CA GLY A 91 7.21 1.29 -3.91
C GLY A 91 5.84 1.93 -4.17
N ILE A 92 4.77 1.39 -3.58
CA ILE A 92 3.41 1.96 -3.68
C ILE A 92 3.41 3.40 -3.18
N GLY A 93 3.95 3.65 -1.98
CA GLY A 93 4.01 5.00 -1.41
C GLY A 93 4.83 5.98 -2.25
N LEU A 94 5.95 5.53 -2.81
CA LEU A 94 6.79 6.36 -3.69
C LEU A 94 6.10 6.66 -5.02
N MET A 95 5.37 5.71 -5.60
CA MET A 95 4.60 5.94 -6.82
C MET A 95 3.47 6.95 -6.59
N ILE A 96 2.77 6.89 -5.45
CA ILE A 96 1.75 7.89 -5.09
C ILE A 96 2.40 9.27 -4.87
N TYR A 97 3.54 9.33 -4.18
CA TYR A 97 4.30 10.56 -4.02
C TYR A 97 4.72 11.15 -5.37
N TRP A 98 5.25 10.33 -6.28
CA TRP A 98 5.68 10.76 -7.60
C TRP A 98 4.49 11.24 -8.42
N ASN A 99 3.38 10.51 -8.41
CA ASN A 99 2.14 10.90 -9.07
C ASN A 99 1.71 12.32 -8.68
N TRP A 100 1.64 12.59 -7.37
CA TRP A 100 1.31 13.92 -6.86
C TRP A 100 2.37 14.96 -7.21
N ALA A 101 3.66 14.64 -7.06
CA ALA A 101 4.75 15.57 -7.36
C ALA A 101 4.80 15.96 -8.84
N HIS A 102 4.48 15.04 -9.75
CA HIS A 102 4.35 15.28 -11.19
C HIS A 102 3.13 16.15 -11.48
N ALA A 103 1.96 15.80 -10.93
CA ALA A 103 0.72 16.53 -11.15
C ALA A 103 0.75 17.96 -10.59
N SER A 104 1.34 18.14 -9.39
CA SER A 104 1.41 19.41 -8.69
C SER A 104 2.53 20.33 -9.17
N ARG A 105 3.43 19.85 -10.04
CA ARG A 105 4.57 20.65 -10.52
C ARG A 105 4.05 21.83 -11.34
N ASN A 106 4.33 23.06 -10.90
CA ASN A 106 3.89 24.30 -11.56
C ASN A 106 2.36 24.36 -11.80
N HIS A 107 1.55 23.73 -10.94
CA HIS A 107 0.09 23.59 -11.14
C HIS A 107 -0.29 23.05 -12.52
N ARG A 108 0.54 22.16 -13.06
CA ARG A 108 0.42 21.65 -14.42
C ARG A 108 -0.85 20.83 -14.64
N LEU A 109 -1.16 19.93 -13.71
CA LEU A 109 -2.28 19.00 -13.82
C LEU A 109 -3.33 19.17 -12.72
N ILE A 110 -2.97 19.76 -11.58
CA ILE A 110 -3.89 20.03 -10.46
C ILE A 110 -4.74 21.28 -10.70
N ASP A 111 -5.86 21.40 -9.98
CA ASP A 111 -6.71 22.57 -9.98
C ASP A 111 -5.91 23.84 -9.63
N LYS A 112 -6.17 24.94 -10.36
CA LYS A 112 -5.53 26.23 -10.10
C LYS A 112 -5.99 26.84 -8.78
N GLU A 113 -7.18 26.46 -8.32
CA GLU A 113 -7.70 26.86 -7.01
C GLU A 113 -7.05 26.09 -5.85
N PHE A 114 -6.29 25.02 -6.14
CA PHE A 114 -5.59 24.28 -5.12
C PHE A 114 -4.47 25.13 -4.47
N PRO A 115 -4.50 25.32 -3.13
CA PRO A 115 -3.54 26.16 -2.42
C PRO A 115 -2.10 25.68 -2.60
N ALA A 116 -1.25 26.53 -3.20
CA ALA A 116 0.14 26.20 -3.53
C ALA A 116 0.98 25.88 -2.27
N ASP A 117 0.67 26.53 -1.16
CA ASP A 117 1.27 26.35 0.16
C ASP A 117 0.88 25.02 0.83
N ALA A 118 -0.22 24.39 0.40
CA ALA A 118 -0.62 23.06 0.88
C ALA A 118 0.17 21.92 0.21
N ILE A 119 0.76 22.14 -0.98
CA ILE A 119 1.47 21.11 -1.76
C ILE A 119 2.60 20.43 -0.96
N PRO A 120 3.51 21.15 -0.27
CA PRO A 120 4.56 20.53 0.54
C PRO A 120 3.99 19.69 1.70
N GLY A 121 2.87 20.12 2.29
CA GLY A 121 2.17 19.39 3.34
C GLY A 121 1.65 18.04 2.86
N VAL A 122 1.02 18.02 1.67
CA VAL A 122 0.57 16.76 1.04
C VAL A 122 1.76 15.86 0.73
N LYS A 123 2.82 16.38 0.11
CA LYS A 123 4.05 15.64 -0.19
C LYS A 123 4.65 14.97 1.05
N ARG A 124 4.76 15.69 2.17
CA ARG A 124 5.28 15.15 3.43
C ARG A 124 4.41 14.02 3.99
N ARG A 125 3.07 14.13 3.87
CA ARG A 125 2.14 13.07 4.29
C ARG A 125 2.29 11.82 3.44
N LEU A 126 2.51 11.95 2.14
CA LEU A 126 2.71 10.83 1.23
C LEU A 126 3.99 10.04 1.53
N LEU A 127 5.03 10.71 2.05
CA LEU A 127 6.28 10.06 2.47
C LEU A 127 6.16 9.22 3.74
N VAL A 128 5.06 9.32 4.51
CA VAL A 128 4.87 8.53 5.74
C VAL A 128 4.91 7.03 5.44
N LEU A 129 4.21 6.57 4.39
CA LEU A 129 4.18 5.15 4.06
C LEU A 129 5.57 4.62 3.63
N PRO A 130 6.29 5.25 2.67
CA PRO A 130 7.66 4.84 2.34
C PRO A 130 8.63 4.84 3.51
N VAL A 131 8.56 5.85 4.38
CA VAL A 131 9.46 5.95 5.55
C VAL A 131 9.16 4.85 6.57
N VAL A 132 7.89 4.58 6.85
CA VAL A 132 7.50 3.48 7.75
C VAL A 132 7.87 2.14 7.14
N ALA A 133 7.68 1.95 5.84
CA ALA A 133 8.05 0.71 5.17
C ALA A 133 9.56 0.48 5.17
N LEU A 134 10.36 1.53 4.93
CA LEU A 134 11.81 1.45 5.03
C LEU A 134 12.26 1.13 6.46
N ALA A 135 11.66 1.77 7.47
CA ALA A 135 11.95 1.48 8.86
C ALA A 135 11.60 0.02 9.21
N ALA A 136 10.45 -0.48 8.76
CA ALA A 136 10.06 -1.88 8.97
C ALA A 136 11.04 -2.85 8.32
N LEU A 137 11.49 -2.57 7.09
CA LEU A 137 12.49 -3.36 6.40
C LEU A 137 13.84 -3.41 7.15
N LEU A 138 14.32 -2.27 7.62
CA LEU A 138 15.60 -2.19 8.34
C LEU A 138 15.54 -2.85 9.73
N LEU A 139 14.37 -2.85 10.35
CA LEU A 139 14.14 -3.45 11.67
C LEU A 139 13.78 -4.94 11.62
N SER A 140 13.33 -5.45 10.46
CA SER A 140 12.98 -6.87 10.26
C SER A 140 14.05 -7.85 10.79
N PRO A 141 15.35 -7.72 10.51
CA PRO A 141 16.36 -8.66 11.04
C PRO A 141 16.66 -8.48 12.54
N LEU A 142 16.25 -7.38 13.17
CA LEU A 142 16.52 -7.07 14.58
C LEU A 142 15.37 -7.49 15.51
N LEU A 143 14.16 -7.60 14.94
CA LEU A 143 12.96 -7.97 15.64
C LEU A 143 12.54 -9.31 15.04
N GLU A 144 12.85 -10.43 15.71
CA GLU A 144 12.30 -11.77 15.42
C GLU A 144 10.74 -11.80 15.46
N ALA A 145 10.10 -10.66 15.72
CA ALA A 145 8.68 -10.44 15.66
C ALA A 145 8.28 -9.77 14.34
N ASN A 146 7.25 -10.31 13.72
CA ASN A 146 6.59 -9.83 12.50
C ASN A 146 6.50 -8.28 12.43
N SER A 147 7.46 -7.64 11.75
CA SER A 147 7.64 -6.17 11.66
C SER A 147 6.42 -5.44 11.09
N SER A 148 5.49 -6.19 10.50
CA SER A 148 4.21 -5.76 9.96
C SER A 148 3.30 -5.02 10.95
N TRP A 149 3.47 -5.19 12.27
CA TRP A 149 2.73 -4.41 13.29
C TRP A 149 2.99 -2.90 13.19
N LEU A 150 4.15 -2.47 12.68
CA LEU A 150 4.50 -1.05 12.50
C LEU A 150 3.51 -0.32 11.59
N TYR A 151 2.87 -1.02 10.65
CA TYR A 151 1.88 -0.42 9.77
C TYR A 151 0.55 -0.06 10.47
N LEU A 152 0.24 -0.67 11.62
CA LEU A 152 -0.92 -0.26 12.42
C LEU A 152 -0.77 1.16 12.97
N LEU A 153 0.45 1.70 13.02
CA LEU A 153 0.72 3.07 13.44
C LEU A 153 0.48 4.09 12.32
N VAL A 154 0.45 3.67 11.06
CA VAL A 154 0.28 4.57 9.89
C VAL A 154 -1.00 5.41 9.98
N PRO A 155 -2.18 4.88 10.32
CA PRO A 155 -3.38 5.69 10.51
C PRO A 155 -3.25 6.76 11.61
N PHE A 156 -2.42 6.52 12.64
CA PHE A 156 -2.18 7.48 13.72
C PHE A 156 -1.17 8.55 13.31
N LEU A 157 -0.13 8.17 12.57
CA LEU A 157 0.87 9.09 12.01
C LEU A 157 0.27 10.03 10.95
N ILE A 158 -0.77 9.58 10.25
CA ILE A 158 -1.50 10.39 9.26
C ILE A 158 -2.54 11.29 9.93
N ARG A 159 -2.90 11.07 11.20
CA ARG A 159 -3.97 11.82 11.88
C ARG A 159 -3.42 13.03 12.65
N ARG A 160 -4.03 14.19 12.36
CA ARG A 160 -3.89 15.54 12.95
C ARG A 160 -2.84 16.45 12.31
N VAL A 161 -3.27 17.17 11.28
CA VAL A 161 -3.14 18.63 11.24
C VAL A 161 -4.45 19.15 10.66
N LYS A 162 -5.11 20.06 11.40
CA LYS A 162 -6.31 20.79 10.94
C LYS A 162 -6.05 21.47 9.61
#